data_AF-A0A953V0T9-F1
#
_entry.id   AF-A0A953V0T9-F1
#
_cell.length_a   1.000
_cell.length_b   1.000
_cell.length_c   1.000
_cell.angle_alpha   90.00
_cell.angle_beta   90.00
_cell.angle_gamma   90.00
#
_symmetry.space_group_name_H-M   'P 1'
#
loop_
_entity.id
_entity.type
_entity.pdbx_description
1 polymer ?
#
loop_
_entity_poly.entity_id
_entity_poly.type
_entity_poly.pdbx_seq_one_letter_code
_entity_poly.pdbx_strand_id
1 'polypeptide(L)'
;MVDPEIQKAIEIIDKKIQSLQQARNQLALAFGVGEQRGFISPHAQAMASAQTNLPQPIIEAPQKPRKEALADFLIKNGPMSRAEIVSKAGLPEGTISYCLSDKRFFTQLDNGDWDATEFSRRGFQLKAANGDLHYAV
;
A
#
# COMPACT_ATOMS: atom_id res chain seq x y z
N MET A 1 -31.66 -11.65 25.02
CA MET A 1 -31.68 -13.02 24.49
C MET A 1 -31.38 -12.91 23.01
N VAL A 2 -30.29 -13.54 22.53
CA VAL A 2 -29.95 -13.51 21.10
C VAL A 2 -30.92 -14.43 20.38
N ASP A 3 -31.47 -13.96 19.26
CA ASP A 3 -32.45 -14.70 18.49
C ASP A 3 -31.83 -16.03 17.96
N PRO A 4 -32.50 -17.17 18.12
CA PRO A 4 -31.97 -18.48 17.69
C PRO A 4 -31.68 -18.55 16.18
N GLU A 5 -32.32 -17.72 15.36
CA GLU A 5 -32.02 -17.63 13.92
C GLU A 5 -30.70 -16.89 13.67
N ILE A 6 -30.42 -15.84 14.44
CA ILE A 6 -29.14 -15.11 14.38
C ILE A 6 -28.00 -16.03 14.82
N GLN A 7 -28.20 -16.85 15.85
CA GLN A 7 -27.19 -17.80 16.32
C GLN A 7 -26.83 -18.83 15.23
N LYS A 8 -27.84 -19.33 14.51
CA LYS A 8 -27.62 -20.25 13.37
C LYS A 8 -26.90 -19.56 12.21
N ALA A 9 -27.24 -18.30 11.92
CA ALA A 9 -26.57 -17.54 10.87
C ALA A 9 -25.08 -17.34 11.18
N ILE A 10 -24.74 -17.02 12.43
CA ILE A 10 -23.35 -16.90 12.89
C ILE A 10 -22.60 -18.22 12.72
N GLU A 11 -23.19 -19.35 13.14
CA GLU A 11 -22.57 -20.67 13.01
C GLU A 11 -22.30 -21.06 11.54
N ILE A 12 -23.21 -20.70 10.63
CA ILE A 12 -23.03 -20.93 9.19
C ILE A 12 -21.89 -20.07 8.64
N ILE A 13 -21.79 -18.81 9.08
CA ILE A 13 -20.72 -17.90 8.67
C ILE A 13 -19.36 -18.44 9.14
N ASP A 14 -19.25 -18.85 10.42
CA ASP A 14 -18.01 -19.38 10.97
C ASP A 14 -17.55 -20.65 10.24
N LYS A 15 -18.47 -21.57 9.94
CA LYS A 15 -18.16 -22.78 9.15
C LYS A 15 -17.62 -22.43 7.76
N LYS A 16 -18.20 -21.42 7.10
CA LYS A 16 -17.72 -20.98 5.78
C LYS A 16 -16.35 -20.31 5.86
N ILE A 17 -16.10 -19.49 6.88
CA ILE A 17 -14.80 -18.86 7.11
C ILE A 17 -13.72 -19.93 7.29
N GLN A 18 -13.98 -20.93 8.14
CA GLN A 18 -13.05 -22.04 8.37
C GLN A 18 -12.78 -22.83 7.09
N SER A 19 -13.82 -23.15 6.32
CA SER A 19 -13.68 -23.85 5.03
C SER A 19 -12.83 -23.07 4.03
N LEU A 20 -13.02 -21.76 3.94
CA LEU A 20 -12.24 -20.91 3.03
C LEU A 20 -10.77 -20.80 3.46
N GLN A 21 -10.51 -20.70 4.76
CA GLN A 21 -9.14 -20.69 5.30
C GLN A 21 -8.42 -22.02 5.05
N GLN A 22 -9.12 -23.15 5.21
CA GLN A 22 -8.58 -24.47 4.89
C GLN A 22 -8.24 -24.60 3.41
N ALA A 23 -9.14 -24.19 2.52
CA ALA A 23 -8.90 -24.20 1.08
C ALA A 23 -7.69 -23.32 0.71
N ARG A 24 -7.59 -22.12 1.29
CA ARG A 24 -6.42 -21.25 1.12
C ARG A 24 -5.12 -21.95 1.53
N ASN A 25 -5.10 -22.61 2.68
CA ASN A 25 -3.90 -23.29 3.19
C ASN A 25 -3.51 -24.49 2.30
N GLN A 26 -4.49 -25.26 1.83
CA GLN A 26 -4.25 -26.36 0.90
C GLN A 26 -3.67 -25.88 -0.43
N LEU A 27 -4.19 -24.78 -0.98
CA LEU A 27 -3.64 -24.18 -2.19
C LEU A 27 -2.23 -23.61 -1.95
N ALA A 28 -2.01 -22.93 -0.81
CA ALA A 28 -0.68 -22.42 -0.47
C ALA A 28 0.37 -23.54 -0.37
N LEU A 29 -0.01 -24.71 0.16
CA LEU A 29 0.84 -25.91 0.18
C LEU A 29 1.10 -26.46 -1.23
N ALA A 30 0.05 -26.59 -2.06
CA ALA A 30 0.16 -27.12 -3.42
C ALA A 30 1.00 -26.22 -4.36
N PHE A 31 0.92 -24.90 -4.18
CA PHE A 31 1.64 -23.92 -5.00
C PHE A 31 2.98 -23.46 -4.41
N GLY A 32 3.41 -24.01 -3.27
CA GLY A 32 4.72 -23.70 -2.65
C GLY A 32 4.85 -22.27 -2.14
N VAL A 33 3.73 -21.59 -1.87
CA VAL A 33 3.69 -20.19 -1.39
C VAL A 33 3.62 -20.12 0.15
N GLY A 34 3.57 -21.27 0.83
CA GLY A 34 3.57 -21.37 2.29
C GLY A 34 4.88 -21.93 2.86
N GLU A 35 5.55 -21.13 3.69
CA GLU A 35 6.62 -21.53 4.62
C GLU A 35 7.94 -22.05 4.02
N GLN A 36 8.83 -21.13 3.61
CA GLN A 36 10.25 -21.29 3.93
C GLN A 36 10.47 -21.04 5.43
N ARG A 37 10.00 -21.96 6.27
CA ARG A 37 10.53 -22.14 7.63
C ARG A 37 11.37 -23.41 7.64
N GLY A 38 12.68 -23.21 7.54
CA GLY A 38 13.66 -24.07 8.22
C GLY A 38 13.82 -25.50 7.74
N PHE A 39 14.23 -25.70 6.48
CA PHE A 39 15.09 -26.83 6.15
C PHE A 39 16.41 -26.31 5.60
N ILE A 40 17.27 -25.91 6.53
CA ILE A 40 18.69 -25.70 6.25
C ILE A 40 19.32 -27.08 6.16
N SER A 41 19.68 -27.50 4.94
CA SER A 41 20.53 -28.67 4.75
C SER A 41 21.81 -28.50 5.59
N PRO A 42 22.30 -29.55 6.27
CA PRO A 42 23.44 -29.46 7.19
C PRO A 42 24.74 -28.97 6.51
N HIS A 43 24.79 -28.96 5.18
CA HIS A 43 25.91 -28.41 4.42
C HIS A 43 25.91 -26.87 4.32
N ALA A 44 24.77 -26.19 4.49
CA ALA A 44 24.67 -24.73 4.42
C ALA A 44 25.08 -24.03 5.72
N GLN A 45 25.17 -24.75 6.84
CA GLN A 45 25.54 -24.19 8.14
C GLN A 45 27.02 -23.78 8.24
N ALA A 46 27.91 -24.36 7.43
CA ALA A 46 29.35 -24.06 7.48
C ALA A 46 29.75 -22.75 6.78
N MET A 47 28.87 -22.16 5.95
CA MET A 47 29.16 -20.91 5.21
C MET A 47 28.55 -19.66 5.87
N ALA A 48 27.66 -19.83 6.86
CA ALA A 48 26.89 -18.71 7.43
C ALA A 48 27.62 -17.95 8.56
N SER A 49 28.84 -18.34 8.93
CA SER A 49 29.60 -17.69 10.00
C SER A 49 30.36 -16.42 9.57
N ALA A 50 30.31 -16.03 8.30
CA ALA A 50 31.11 -14.90 7.77
C ALA A 50 30.30 -13.67 7.33
N GLN A 51 28.98 -13.63 7.54
CA GLN A 51 28.13 -12.52 7.05
C GLN A 51 27.19 -11.96 8.13
N THR A 52 27.74 -11.58 9.28
CA THR A 52 27.06 -10.71 10.24
C THR A 52 27.33 -9.24 9.92
N ASN A 53 26.80 -8.70 8.80
CA ASN A 53 26.49 -7.26 8.70
C ASN A 53 25.64 -6.89 7.46
N LEU A 54 24.46 -7.47 7.31
CA LEU A 54 23.46 -6.91 6.38
C LEU A 54 22.44 -6.11 7.20
N PRO A 55 22.24 -4.80 6.91
CA PRO A 55 21.18 -4.04 7.56
C PRO A 55 19.85 -4.72 7.25
N GLN A 56 19.09 -5.02 8.31
CA GLN A 56 17.74 -5.58 8.18
C GLN A 56 16.90 -4.64 7.30
N PRO A 57 16.04 -5.17 6.40
CA PRO A 57 15.06 -4.35 5.73
C PRO A 57 14.13 -3.78 6.80
N ILE A 58 14.26 -2.47 7.03
CA ILE A 58 13.36 -1.70 7.85
C ILE A 58 11.99 -1.89 7.21
N ILE A 59 11.08 -2.60 7.88
CA ILE A 59 9.68 -2.66 7.46
C ILE A 59 9.14 -1.27 7.75
N GLU A 60 9.30 -0.37 6.79
CA GLU A 60 8.75 0.98 6.88
C GLU A 60 7.23 0.85 7.02
N ALA A 61 6.66 1.61 7.96
CA ALA A 61 5.22 1.77 8.13
C ALA A 61 4.53 1.95 6.77
N PRO A 62 3.27 1.52 6.60
CA PRO A 62 2.57 1.61 5.31
C PRO A 62 2.68 3.03 4.76
N GLN A 63 3.62 3.23 3.83
CA GLN A 63 3.88 4.55 3.28
C GLN A 63 2.63 4.94 2.49
N LYS A 64 2.09 6.13 2.77
CA LYS A 64 1.02 6.70 1.97
C LYS A 64 1.36 6.48 0.48
N PRO A 65 0.42 5.98 -0.34
CA PRO A 65 0.73 5.68 -1.73
C PRO A 65 1.31 6.93 -2.39
N ARG A 66 2.39 6.77 -3.16
CA ARG A 66 3.24 7.89 -3.63
C ARG A 66 2.48 9.00 -4.36
N LYS A 67 1.39 8.64 -5.05
CA LYS A 67 0.48 9.59 -5.71
C LYS A 67 -0.25 10.48 -4.69
N GLU A 68 -0.70 9.89 -3.58
CA GLU A 68 -1.35 10.65 -2.51
C GLU A 68 -0.37 11.60 -1.84
N ALA A 69 0.86 11.16 -1.57
CA ALA A 69 1.89 12.01 -1.00
C ALA A 69 2.22 13.21 -1.90
N LEU A 70 2.26 13.01 -3.23
CA LEU A 70 2.49 14.10 -4.18
C LEU A 70 1.29 15.06 -4.28
N ALA A 71 0.07 14.54 -4.25
CA ALA A 71 -1.13 15.36 -4.23
C ALA A 71 -1.22 16.20 -2.95
N ASP A 72 -0.99 15.60 -1.78
CA ASP A 72 -0.88 16.32 -0.49
C ASP A 72 0.17 17.44 -0.56
N PHE A 73 1.31 17.17 -1.21
CA PHE A 73 2.38 18.14 -1.38
C PHE A 73 1.96 19.34 -2.26
N LEU A 74 1.34 19.10 -3.41
CA LEU A 74 0.84 20.17 -4.29
C LEU A 74 -0.31 20.95 -3.67
N ILE A 75 -1.20 20.30 -2.91
CA ILE A 75 -2.28 20.98 -2.21
C ILE A 75 -1.74 21.95 -1.15
N LYS A 76 -0.65 21.58 -0.46
CA LYS A 76 -0.02 22.41 0.59
C LYS A 76 0.82 23.55 0.03
N ASN A 77 1.56 23.32 -1.04
CA ASN A 77 2.53 24.29 -1.58
C ASN A 77 1.99 25.09 -2.77
N GLY A 78 0.86 24.68 -3.35
CA GLY A 78 0.29 25.27 -4.55
C GLY A 78 0.82 24.66 -5.85
N PRO A 79 0.29 25.12 -7.00
CA PRO A 79 0.77 24.73 -8.32
C PRO A 79 2.23 25.10 -8.50
N MET A 80 3.00 24.22 -9.15
CA MET A 80 4.41 24.48 -9.40
C MET A 80 4.96 23.68 -10.57
N SER A 81 6.12 24.10 -11.07
CA SER A 81 6.78 23.44 -12.19
C SER A 81 7.30 22.06 -11.80
N ARG A 82 7.42 21.14 -12.77
CA ARG A 82 7.99 19.80 -12.53
C ARG A 82 9.38 19.87 -11.89
N ALA A 83 10.22 20.82 -12.30
CA ALA A 83 11.57 20.99 -11.77
C ALA A 83 11.56 21.35 -10.27
N GLU A 84 10.61 22.20 -9.85
CA GLU A 84 10.44 22.55 -8.44
C GLU A 84 9.89 21.39 -7.62
N ILE A 85 8.97 20.61 -8.17
CA ILE A 85 8.46 19.38 -7.53
C ILE A 85 9.61 18.42 -7.27
N VAL A 86 10.47 18.17 -8.27
CA VAL A 86 11.63 17.28 -8.13
C VAL A 86 12.57 17.77 -7.03
N SER A 87 12.79 19.08 -6.96
CA SER A 87 13.69 19.69 -5.98
C SER A 87 13.13 19.66 -4.55
N LYS A 88 11.80 19.77 -4.39
CA LYS A 88 11.16 20.00 -3.08
C LYS A 88 10.40 18.79 -2.52
N ALA A 89 9.88 17.89 -3.37
CA ALA A 89 9.02 16.80 -2.92
C ALA A 89 9.81 15.61 -2.32
N GLY A 90 11.12 15.54 -2.52
CA GLY A 90 11.94 14.42 -2.05
C GLY A 90 11.65 13.09 -2.73
N LEU A 91 10.95 13.12 -3.87
CA LEU A 91 10.61 11.95 -4.67
C LEU A 91 11.56 11.84 -5.89
N PRO A 92 11.93 10.63 -6.32
CA PRO A 92 12.72 10.46 -7.54
C PRO A 92 12.00 11.03 -8.76
N GLU A 93 12.75 11.60 -9.70
CA GLU A 93 12.18 12.21 -10.91
C GLU A 93 11.29 11.25 -11.71
N GLY A 94 11.72 9.99 -11.85
CA GLY A 94 10.92 8.96 -12.53
C GLY A 94 9.58 8.70 -11.83
N THR A 95 9.56 8.73 -10.49
CA THR A 95 8.34 8.60 -9.70
C THR A 95 7.43 9.79 -9.90
N ILE A 96 7.96 11.02 -9.92
CA ILE A 96 7.19 12.23 -10.17
C ILE A 96 6.59 12.18 -11.57
N SER A 97 7.37 11.81 -12.58
CA SER A 97 6.91 11.67 -13.96
C SER A 97 5.77 10.65 -14.09
N TYR A 98 5.93 9.50 -13.43
CA TYR A 98 4.89 8.48 -13.36
C TYR A 98 3.61 8.99 -12.68
N CYS A 99 3.73 9.68 -11.55
CA CYS A 99 2.57 10.23 -10.84
C CYS A 99 1.85 11.31 -11.68
N LEU A 100 2.59 12.29 -12.22
CA LEU A 100 2.05 13.39 -13.02
C LEU A 100 1.42 12.93 -14.35
N SER A 101 1.76 11.73 -14.83
CA SER A 101 1.10 11.15 -16.00
C SER A 101 -0.39 10.85 -15.75
N ASP A 102 -0.79 10.70 -14.48
CA ASP A 102 -2.16 10.38 -14.10
C ASP A 102 -3.06 11.64 -14.09
N LYS A 103 -3.77 11.85 -15.19
CA LYS A 103 -4.67 12.99 -15.40
C LYS A 103 -5.92 12.98 -14.51
N ARG A 104 -6.20 11.87 -13.83
CA ARG A 104 -7.29 11.83 -12.84
C ARG A 104 -6.89 12.60 -11.58
N PHE A 105 -5.60 12.53 -11.23
CA PHE A 105 -5.08 13.11 -10.00
C PHE A 105 -4.41 14.47 -10.19
N PHE A 106 -3.78 14.70 -11.35
CA PHE A 106 -2.99 15.90 -11.61
C PHE A 106 -3.37 16.55 -12.94
N THR A 107 -3.38 17.88 -12.95
CA THR A 107 -3.58 18.67 -14.16
C THR A 107 -2.38 19.59 -14.37
N GLN A 108 -2.08 19.87 -15.64
CA GLN A 108 -1.14 20.91 -15.99
C GLN A 108 -1.94 22.17 -16.33
N LEU A 109 -1.55 23.29 -15.74
CA LEU A 109 -2.14 24.60 -15.99
C LEU A 109 -1.57 25.22 -17.27
N ASP A 110 -2.23 26.26 -17.78
CA ASP A 110 -1.83 26.94 -19.02
C ASP A 110 -0.43 27.57 -18.93
N ASN A 111 0.04 27.85 -17.72
CA ASN A 111 1.39 28.37 -17.45
C ASN A 111 2.47 27.27 -17.40
N GLY A 112 2.09 26.00 -17.58
CA GLY A 112 3.00 24.85 -17.54
C GLY A 112 3.22 24.24 -16.15
N ASP A 113 2.65 24.83 -15.10
CA ASP A 113 2.72 24.31 -13.74
C ASP A 113 1.77 23.13 -13.52
N TRP A 114 2.07 22.30 -12.54
CA TRP A 114 1.27 21.15 -12.16
C TRP A 114 0.50 21.42 -10.88
N ASP A 115 -0.78 21.08 -10.89
CA ASP A 115 -1.65 21.14 -9.73
C ASP A 115 -2.38 19.81 -9.50
N ALA A 116 -2.84 19.58 -8.28
CA ALA A 116 -3.75 18.50 -7.94
C ALA A 116 -5.17 18.85 -8.43
N THR A 117 -5.85 17.89 -9.06
CA THR A 117 -7.22 18.07 -9.54
C THR A 117 -8.20 18.29 -8.39
N GLU A 118 -9.36 18.88 -8.70
CA GLU A 118 -10.49 19.01 -7.77
C GLU A 118 -10.93 17.65 -7.18
N PHE A 119 -10.83 16.58 -7.98
CA PHE A 119 -11.11 15.22 -7.53
C PHE A 119 -10.16 14.79 -6.40
N SER A 120 -8.86 15.00 -6.59
CA SER A 120 -7.86 14.76 -5.55
C SER A 120 -8.17 15.60 -4.32
N ARG A 121 -8.37 16.92 -4.48
CA ARG A 121 -8.65 17.86 -3.37
C ARG A 121 -9.87 17.43 -2.53
N ARG A 122 -10.97 17.05 -3.19
CA ARG A 122 -12.19 16.57 -2.50
C ARG A 122 -11.98 15.21 -1.83
N GLY A 123 -11.26 14.30 -2.48
CA GLY A 123 -10.91 13.00 -1.90
C GLY A 123 -10.10 13.16 -0.60
N PHE A 124 -9.15 14.09 -0.57
CA PHE A 124 -8.37 14.39 0.63
C PHE A 124 -9.18 15.09 1.72
N GLN A 125 -10.05 16.04 1.37
CA GLN A 125 -10.94 16.68 2.35
C GLN A 125 -11.89 15.67 3.01
N LEU A 126 -12.44 14.73 2.24
CA LEU A 126 -13.26 13.63 2.77
C LEU A 126 -12.44 12.68 3.66
N LYS A 127 -11.20 12.37 3.29
CA LYS A 127 -10.31 11.51 4.11
C LYS A 127 -9.88 12.19 5.41
N ALA A 128 -9.62 13.51 5.37
CA ALA A 128 -9.31 14.32 6.54
C ALA A 128 -10.52 14.50 7.48
N ALA A 129 -11.72 14.62 6.92
CA ALA A 129 -12.96 14.73 7.69
C ALA A 129 -13.42 13.39 8.29
N ASN A 130 -13.19 12.27 7.59
CA ASN A 130 -13.71 10.95 7.98
C ASN A 130 -12.71 10.05 8.70
N GLY A 131 -11.45 10.45 8.88
CA GLY A 131 -10.45 9.64 9.59
C GLY A 131 -10.22 8.29 8.92
N ASP A 132 -9.39 8.28 7.87
CA ASP A 132 -8.65 7.10 7.39
C ASP A 132 -9.47 5.82 7.11
N LEU A 133 -10.59 5.95 6.39
CA LEU A 133 -11.20 4.79 5.72
C LEU A 133 -10.46 4.51 4.40
N HIS A 134 -9.54 3.56 4.49
CA HIS A 134 -8.93 2.85 3.37
C HIS A 134 -10.02 2.35 2.39
N TYR A 135 -10.20 3.04 1.26
CA TYR A 135 -10.88 2.45 0.10
C TYR A 135 -9.85 1.66 -0.69
N ALA A 136 -9.79 0.35 -0.44
CA ALA A 136 -9.16 -0.59 -1.35
C ALA A 136 -10.01 -0.65 -2.63
N VAL A 137 -9.38 -0.33 -3.76
CA VAL A 137 -9.91 -0.61 -5.11
C VAL A 137 -9.78 -2.10 -5.39
#